data_AF-A0A6B1GGG9-F1
#
_entry.id   AF-A0A6B1GGG9-F1
#
_cell.length_a   1.000
_cell.length_b   1.000
_cell.length_c   1.000
_cell.angle_alpha   90.00
_cell.angle_beta   90.00
_cell.angle_gamma   90.00
#
_symmetry.space_group_name_H-M   'P 1'
#
loop_
_entity.id
_entity.type
_entity.pdbx_description
1 polymer ?
#
loop_
_entity_poly.entity_id
_entity_poly.type
_entity_poly.pdbx_seq_one_letter_code
_entity_poly.pdbx_strand_id
1 'polypeptide(L)'
;IVFCGVHFMAEAADILSAAHQQVVLPNMEAGCSMADMAAPADVHVAWRELGDLFGSTEDLIPVTYMNSAASLKAFCGEHGGVVCTSSNAVKVLEWAFEQGKRVFFFPDQHLGRNTGHAMGIPLEEMTLWNWRLPAGNLGGAAPEQLERSRVILWQGHCSVHQRFTTTQIEEARERHPDVQIVVHPECRYDIVQAADAIGSTAYIANYVAEAPAGSVIGVGTEINLVSRLAKENPDKTVFCLDPVVCPCSTMYRVHPAYLAWVMESLAAGHTVNQIVVPEEVQAHARIALERMLALR
;
A
#
# COMPACT_ATOMS: atom_id res chain seq x y z
N ILE A 1 14.39 -18.40 2.63
CA ILE A 1 13.52 -17.40 3.30
C ILE A 1 12.09 -17.92 3.21
N VAL A 2 11.48 -18.31 4.33
CA VAL A 2 10.04 -18.64 4.36
C VAL A 2 9.28 -17.36 4.68
N PHE A 3 8.52 -16.85 3.71
CA PHE A 3 7.88 -15.55 3.78
C PHE A 3 6.44 -15.67 4.27
N CYS A 4 6.19 -15.39 5.55
CA CYS A 4 4.85 -15.42 6.15
C CYS A 4 4.11 -14.10 5.88
N GLY A 5 3.66 -13.90 4.64
CA GLY A 5 2.92 -12.73 4.20
C GLY A 5 2.13 -13.00 2.93
N VAL A 6 2.02 -12.00 2.05
CA VAL A 6 1.29 -12.11 0.78
C VAL A 6 2.22 -12.15 -0.42
N HIS A 7 1.71 -12.60 -1.56
CA HIS A 7 2.46 -12.93 -2.78
C HIS A 7 3.41 -11.83 -3.24
N PHE A 8 2.93 -10.60 -3.39
CA PHE A 8 3.77 -9.49 -3.84
C PHE A 8 4.93 -9.15 -2.90
N MET A 9 4.77 -9.42 -1.59
CA MET A 9 5.85 -9.19 -0.62
C MET A 9 6.93 -10.25 -0.78
N ALA A 10 6.52 -11.50 -1.04
CA ALA A 10 7.44 -12.59 -1.32
C ALA A 10 8.15 -12.39 -2.68
N GLU A 11 7.47 -11.86 -3.70
CA GLU A 11 8.10 -11.44 -4.97
C GLU A 11 9.18 -10.38 -4.76
N ALA A 12 8.88 -9.35 -3.96
CA ALA A 12 9.86 -8.32 -3.66
C ALA A 12 11.06 -8.86 -2.86
N ALA A 13 10.82 -9.82 -1.96
CA ALA A 13 11.89 -10.52 -1.27
C ALA A 13 12.75 -11.34 -2.25
N ASP A 14 12.15 -12.01 -3.24
CA ASP A 14 12.87 -12.75 -4.27
C ASP A 14 13.78 -11.83 -5.08
N ILE A 15 13.24 -10.69 -5.56
CA ILE A 15 13.99 -9.68 -6.33
C ILE A 15 15.20 -9.12 -5.57
N LEU A 16 15.06 -8.89 -4.27
CA LEU A 16 16.09 -8.29 -3.41
C LEU A 16 17.05 -9.32 -2.78
N SER A 17 16.74 -10.60 -2.87
CA SER A 17 17.55 -11.65 -2.29
C SER A 17 18.81 -11.94 -3.12
N ALA A 18 19.84 -12.47 -2.46
CA ALA A 18 21.04 -12.92 -3.16
C ALA A 18 20.75 -14.20 -3.97
N ALA A 19 21.50 -14.44 -5.05
CA ALA A 19 21.25 -15.55 -5.98
C ALA A 19 21.21 -16.96 -5.35
N HIS A 20 21.80 -17.16 -4.17
CA HIS A 20 21.78 -18.44 -3.44
C HIS A 20 20.59 -18.58 -2.48
N GLN A 21 19.83 -17.51 -2.26
CA GLN A 21 18.69 -17.49 -1.37
C GLN A 21 17.43 -17.86 -2.16
N GLN A 22 16.63 -18.76 -1.60
CA GLN A 22 15.32 -19.10 -2.14
C GLN A 22 14.24 -18.45 -1.29
N VAL A 23 13.19 -17.91 -1.92
CA VAL A 23 12.00 -17.39 -1.23
C VAL A 23 10.85 -18.37 -1.41
N VAL A 24 10.23 -18.75 -0.31
CA VAL A 24 9.12 -19.71 -0.27
C VAL A 24 7.92 -19.06 0.41
N LEU A 25 6.75 -19.15 -0.21
CA LEU A 25 5.49 -18.65 0.34
C LEU A 25 4.65 -19.83 0.85
N PRO A 26 4.25 -19.87 2.14
CA PRO A 26 3.48 -21.00 2.68
C PRO A 26 2.19 -21.30 1.92
N ASN A 27 1.50 -20.26 1.44
CA ASN A 27 0.28 -20.40 0.67
C ASN A 27 0.31 -19.48 -0.56
N MET A 28 0.41 -20.07 -1.75
CA MET A 28 0.47 -19.32 -3.02
C MET A 28 -0.78 -18.49 -3.29
N GLU A 29 -1.91 -18.83 -2.67
CA GLU A 29 -3.15 -18.06 -2.80
C GLU A 29 -3.22 -16.87 -1.82
N ALA A 30 -2.21 -16.61 -1.00
CA ALA A 30 -2.14 -15.44 -0.14
C ALA A 30 -1.88 -14.16 -0.97
N GLY A 31 -2.90 -13.66 -1.68
CA GLY A 31 -2.82 -12.49 -2.55
C GLY A 31 -3.13 -11.16 -1.84
N CYS A 32 -3.48 -10.14 -2.61
CA CYS A 32 -3.98 -8.87 -2.08
C CYS A 32 -4.98 -8.27 -3.06
N SER A 33 -6.24 -8.18 -2.63
CA SER A 33 -7.32 -7.69 -3.49
C SER A 33 -7.05 -6.31 -4.08
N MET A 34 -6.30 -5.46 -3.37
CA MET A 34 -5.93 -4.12 -3.83
C MET A 34 -4.81 -4.16 -4.88
N ALA A 35 -3.82 -5.04 -4.72
CA ALA A 35 -2.79 -5.24 -5.75
C ALA A 35 -3.44 -5.73 -7.06
N ASP A 36 -4.45 -6.60 -6.94
CA ASP A 36 -5.21 -7.13 -8.07
C ASP A 36 -6.11 -6.08 -8.76
N MET A 37 -6.38 -4.93 -8.12
CA MET A 37 -7.13 -3.82 -8.76
C MET A 37 -6.31 -3.06 -9.81
N ALA A 38 -4.98 -3.23 -9.84
CA ALA A 38 -4.12 -2.69 -10.89
C ALA A 38 -3.51 -3.84 -11.69
N ALA A 39 -4.28 -4.39 -12.62
CA ALA A 39 -3.73 -5.38 -13.53
C ALA A 39 -2.67 -4.73 -14.44
N PRO A 40 -1.54 -5.39 -14.72
CA PRO A 40 -0.48 -4.81 -15.56
C PRO A 40 -0.99 -4.31 -16.92
N ALA A 41 -1.89 -5.06 -17.57
CA ALA A 41 -2.46 -4.66 -18.85
C ALA A 41 -3.21 -3.32 -18.78
N ASP A 42 -3.99 -3.11 -17.72
CA ASP A 42 -4.78 -1.89 -17.54
C ASP A 42 -3.87 -0.68 -17.25
N VAL A 43 -2.81 -0.89 -16.47
CA VAL A 43 -1.81 0.16 -16.20
C VAL A 43 -1.08 0.57 -17.48
N HIS A 44 -0.74 -0.37 -18.36
CA HIS A 44 -0.11 -0.06 -19.64
C HIS A 44 -1.06 0.68 -20.58
N VAL A 45 -2.36 0.34 -20.58
CA VAL A 45 -3.37 1.10 -21.34
C VAL A 45 -3.47 2.53 -20.83
N ALA A 46 -3.62 2.71 -19.51
CA ALA A 46 -3.68 4.02 -18.90
C ALA A 46 -2.44 4.86 -19.17
N TRP A 47 -1.25 4.25 -19.07
CA TRP A 47 0.02 4.92 -19.37
C TRP A 47 0.09 5.43 -20.81
N ARG A 48 -0.33 4.61 -21.79
CA ARG A 48 -0.39 5.04 -23.19
C ARG A 48 -1.38 6.18 -23.39
N GLU A 49 -2.59 6.08 -22.83
CA GLU A 49 -3.60 7.13 -22.94
C GLU A 49 -3.14 8.46 -22.33
N LEU A 50 -2.45 8.41 -21.18
CA LEU A 50 -1.85 9.58 -20.56
C LEU A 50 -0.70 10.14 -21.40
N GLY A 51 0.14 9.27 -21.97
CA GLY A 51 1.20 9.67 -22.89
C GLY A 51 0.67 10.34 -24.16
N ASP A 52 -0.38 9.80 -24.76
CA ASP A 52 -1.04 10.35 -25.94
C ASP A 52 -1.67 11.72 -25.62
N LEU A 53 -2.32 11.85 -24.46
CA LEU A 53 -2.90 13.12 -23.99
C LEU A 53 -1.83 14.19 -23.73
N PHE A 54 -0.75 13.82 -23.03
CA PHE A 54 0.32 14.78 -22.68
C PHE A 54 1.35 14.98 -23.80
N GLY A 55 1.24 14.22 -24.90
CA GLY A 55 2.20 14.20 -26.00
C GLY A 55 3.53 13.48 -25.70
N SER A 56 3.81 13.19 -24.43
CA SER A 56 4.95 12.39 -23.98
C SER A 56 4.72 11.91 -22.54
N THR A 57 5.52 10.94 -22.09
CA THR A 57 5.54 10.50 -20.69
C THR A 57 6.77 10.99 -19.93
N GLU A 58 7.56 11.91 -20.49
CA GLU A 58 8.80 12.40 -19.85
C GLU A 58 8.52 13.12 -18.53
N ASP A 59 7.43 13.90 -18.48
CA ASP A 59 6.99 14.66 -17.29
C ASP A 59 6.06 13.84 -16.36
N LEU A 60 5.83 12.55 -16.64
CA LEU A 60 4.92 11.68 -15.89
C LEU A 60 5.71 10.60 -15.16
N ILE A 61 5.71 10.62 -13.83
CA ILE A 61 6.49 9.70 -13.01
C ILE A 61 5.57 8.62 -12.41
N PRO A 62 5.75 7.33 -12.76
CA PRO A 62 4.94 6.27 -12.21
C PRO A 62 5.43 5.88 -10.81
N VAL A 63 4.55 5.97 -9.82
CA VAL A 63 4.82 5.57 -8.44
C VAL A 63 3.89 4.43 -8.07
N THR A 64 4.47 3.26 -7.79
CA THR A 64 3.70 2.10 -7.34
C THR A 64 3.86 1.86 -5.86
N TYR A 65 2.76 1.68 -5.13
CA TYR A 65 2.83 1.19 -3.76
C TYR A 65 3.36 -0.24 -3.73
N MET A 66 4.05 -0.61 -2.66
CA MET A 66 4.61 -1.94 -2.44
C MET A 66 3.59 -3.06 -2.69
N ASN A 67 2.31 -2.79 -2.41
CA ASN A 67 1.17 -3.67 -2.63
C ASN A 67 0.76 -3.71 -4.11
N SER A 68 1.67 -4.18 -4.97
CA SER A 68 1.51 -4.30 -6.43
C SER A 68 2.27 -5.52 -6.97
N ALA A 69 1.93 -6.03 -8.15
CA ALA A 69 2.66 -7.13 -8.76
C ALA A 69 4.14 -6.76 -9.06
N ALA A 70 5.04 -7.75 -9.09
CA ALA A 70 6.42 -7.56 -9.50
C ALA A 70 6.55 -6.87 -10.88
N SER A 71 5.69 -7.23 -11.83
CA SER A 71 5.66 -6.60 -13.17
C SER A 71 5.35 -5.10 -13.13
N LEU A 72 4.57 -4.64 -12.16
CA LEU A 72 4.29 -3.21 -11.97
C LEU A 72 5.46 -2.47 -11.32
N LYS A 73 6.24 -3.15 -10.47
CA LYS A 73 7.52 -2.61 -9.97
C LYS A 73 8.52 -2.50 -11.11
N ALA A 74 8.57 -3.49 -11.99
CA ALA A 74 9.38 -3.46 -13.21
C ALA A 74 8.97 -2.31 -14.13
N PHE A 75 7.67 -2.15 -14.39
CA PHE A 75 7.12 -1.02 -15.13
C PHE A 75 7.59 0.33 -14.56
N CYS A 76 7.50 0.52 -13.23
CA CYS A 76 8.06 1.73 -12.61
C CYS A 76 9.57 1.87 -12.87
N GLY A 77 10.35 0.81 -12.73
CA GLY A 77 11.79 0.85 -12.96
C GLY A 77 12.16 1.24 -14.39
N GLU A 78 11.47 0.67 -15.37
CA GLU A 78 11.62 0.93 -16.80
C GLU A 78 11.26 2.37 -17.16
N HIS A 79 10.17 2.90 -16.60
CA HIS A 79 9.65 4.24 -16.91
C HIS A 79 10.13 5.34 -15.93
N GLY A 80 11.32 5.18 -15.34
CA GLY A 80 11.93 6.23 -14.50
C GLY A 80 11.22 6.48 -13.15
N GLY A 81 10.30 5.61 -12.78
CA GLY A 81 9.51 5.66 -11.55
C GLY A 81 10.13 4.93 -10.36
N VAL A 82 9.31 4.69 -9.34
CA VAL A 82 9.78 4.20 -8.03
C VAL A 82 8.68 3.45 -7.27
N VAL A 83 9.09 2.55 -6.36
CA VAL A 83 8.18 1.90 -5.41
C VAL A 83 8.03 2.77 -4.16
N CYS A 84 6.87 2.79 -3.52
CA CYS A 84 6.66 3.45 -2.23
C CYS A 84 6.10 2.49 -1.18
N THR A 85 6.17 2.89 0.08
CA THR A 85 5.47 2.28 1.22
C THR A 85 4.68 3.35 1.96
N SER A 86 3.75 2.96 2.84
CA SER A 86 3.05 3.93 3.70
C SER A 86 3.99 4.70 4.66
N SER A 87 5.21 4.19 4.91
CA SER A 87 6.22 4.85 5.74
C SER A 87 7.07 5.89 5.01
N ASN A 88 7.21 5.83 3.68
CA ASN A 88 8.09 6.75 2.92
C ASN A 88 7.38 7.43 1.74
N ALA A 89 6.05 7.34 1.66
CA ALA A 89 5.27 7.92 0.56
C ALA A 89 5.55 9.41 0.34
N VAL A 90 5.71 10.21 1.41
CA VAL A 90 6.03 11.65 1.31
C VAL A 90 7.36 11.85 0.60
N LYS A 91 8.45 11.24 1.10
CA LYS A 91 9.80 11.33 0.50
C LYS A 91 9.81 10.84 -0.96
N VAL A 92 9.03 9.81 -1.26
CA VAL A 92 8.90 9.28 -2.62
C VAL A 92 8.18 10.26 -3.55
N LEU A 93 7.11 10.90 -3.10
CA LEU A 93 6.42 11.92 -3.90
C LEU A 93 7.29 13.17 -4.07
N GLU A 94 8.02 13.61 -3.05
CA GLU A 94 9.01 14.70 -3.16
C GLU A 94 10.03 14.39 -4.26
N TRP A 95 10.67 13.22 -4.19
CA TRP A 95 11.61 12.75 -5.22
C TRP A 95 10.96 12.69 -6.60
N ALA A 96 9.72 12.19 -6.71
CA ALA A 96 9.04 12.08 -7.99
C ALA A 96 8.78 13.46 -8.62
N PHE A 97 8.43 14.47 -7.83
CA PHE A 97 8.25 15.85 -8.33
C PHE A 97 9.57 16.54 -8.70
N GLU A 98 10.72 16.05 -8.25
CA GLU A 98 12.03 16.49 -8.75
C GLU A 98 12.34 15.90 -10.13
N GLN A 99 11.75 14.74 -10.48
CA GLN A 99 11.99 14.08 -11.77
C GLN A 99 11.02 14.53 -12.87
N GLY A 100 9.79 14.91 -12.51
CA GLY A 100 8.76 15.30 -13.48
C GLY A 100 7.64 16.14 -12.86
N LYS A 101 6.73 16.62 -13.70
CA LYS A 101 5.65 17.54 -13.27
C LYS A 101 4.47 16.80 -12.64
N ARG A 102 4.26 15.53 -12.99
CA ARG A 102 3.08 14.76 -12.60
C ARG A 102 3.47 13.39 -12.07
N VAL A 103 2.68 12.89 -11.13
CA VAL A 103 2.81 11.54 -10.60
C VAL A 103 1.62 10.69 -11.01
N PHE A 104 1.87 9.50 -11.55
CA PHE A 104 0.87 8.47 -11.73
C PHE A 104 0.97 7.45 -10.60
N PHE A 105 0.06 7.52 -9.63
CA PHE A 105 0.12 6.78 -8.38
C PHE A 105 -0.86 5.60 -8.36
N PHE A 106 -0.36 4.39 -8.08
CA PHE A 106 -1.19 3.18 -8.07
C PHE A 106 -0.69 2.12 -7.07
N PRO A 107 -1.55 1.17 -6.64
CA PRO A 107 -2.99 1.09 -6.90
C PRO A 107 -3.85 1.89 -5.92
N ASP A 108 -3.34 2.31 -4.76
CA ASP A 108 -4.17 2.87 -3.69
C ASP A 108 -4.40 4.38 -3.86
N GLN A 109 -5.65 4.77 -4.15
CA GLN A 109 -6.02 6.19 -4.30
C GLN A 109 -5.89 6.99 -3.01
N HIS A 110 -6.10 6.36 -1.85
CA HIS A 110 -6.15 7.03 -0.56
C HIS A 110 -4.76 7.32 -0.04
N LEU A 111 -3.84 6.37 -0.13
CA LEU A 111 -2.43 6.60 0.18
C LEU A 111 -1.90 7.76 -0.66
N GLY A 112 -2.11 7.73 -1.99
CA GLY A 112 -1.67 8.81 -2.87
C GLY A 112 -2.33 10.15 -2.54
N ARG A 113 -3.66 10.18 -2.33
CA ARG A 113 -4.42 11.40 -2.02
C ARG A 113 -4.01 12.01 -0.69
N ASN A 114 -3.97 11.20 0.37
CA ASN A 114 -3.66 11.65 1.72
C ASN A 114 -2.21 12.14 1.81
N THR A 115 -1.28 11.45 1.13
CA THR A 115 0.12 11.90 1.05
C THR A 115 0.23 13.21 0.29
N GLY A 116 -0.38 13.32 -0.91
CA GLY A 116 -0.36 14.56 -1.68
C GLY A 116 -1.00 15.73 -0.94
N HIS A 117 -2.09 15.50 -0.23
CA HIS A 117 -2.76 16.54 0.55
C HIS A 117 -1.90 17.02 1.72
N ALA A 118 -1.23 16.11 2.44
CA ALA A 118 -0.29 16.46 3.49
C ALA A 118 0.90 17.29 2.98
N MET A 119 1.25 17.15 1.70
CA MET A 119 2.27 17.97 1.01
C MET A 119 1.72 19.32 0.50
N GLY A 120 0.45 19.63 0.75
CA GLY A 120 -0.19 20.87 0.30
C GLY A 120 -0.67 20.86 -1.14
N ILE A 121 -0.77 19.69 -1.79
CA ILE A 121 -1.36 19.58 -3.12
C ILE A 121 -2.90 19.68 -2.98
N PRO A 122 -3.56 20.60 -3.70
CA PRO A 122 -5.01 20.71 -3.67
C PRO A 122 -5.72 19.47 -4.25
N LEU A 123 -6.92 19.15 -3.74
CA LEU A 123 -7.66 17.96 -4.19
C LEU A 123 -8.10 18.06 -5.67
N GLU A 124 -8.30 19.28 -6.17
CA GLU A 124 -8.63 19.57 -7.57
C GLU A 124 -7.49 19.31 -8.56
N GLU A 125 -6.25 19.22 -8.05
CA GLU A 125 -5.06 18.82 -8.79
C GLU A 125 -4.77 17.30 -8.64
N MET A 126 -5.68 16.55 -8.00
CA MET A 126 -5.60 15.10 -7.85
C MET A 126 -6.74 14.42 -8.61
N THR A 127 -6.46 13.89 -9.79
CA THR A 127 -7.49 13.24 -10.61
C THR A 127 -7.52 11.74 -10.38
N LEU A 128 -8.74 11.22 -10.22
CA LEU A 128 -8.97 9.80 -10.04
C LEU A 128 -9.12 9.11 -11.40
N TRP A 129 -8.29 8.09 -11.64
CA TRP A 129 -8.34 7.22 -12.81
C TRP A 129 -9.20 5.99 -12.50
N ASN A 130 -10.41 5.92 -13.08
CA ASN A 130 -11.29 4.77 -12.93
C ASN A 130 -10.94 3.66 -13.94
N TRP A 131 -10.18 2.68 -13.47
CA TRP A 131 -9.73 1.53 -14.25
C TRP A 131 -10.85 0.56 -14.68
N ARG A 132 -12.05 0.68 -14.12
CA ARG A 132 -13.20 -0.16 -14.50
C ARG A 132 -13.87 0.31 -15.78
N LEU A 133 -13.55 1.51 -16.25
CA LEU A 133 -14.07 2.02 -17.51
C LEU A 133 -13.26 1.44 -18.68
N PRO A 134 -13.90 1.21 -19.85
CA PRO A 134 -13.19 0.76 -21.03
C PRO A 134 -12.09 1.75 -21.45
N ALA A 135 -11.07 1.24 -22.13
CA ALA A 135 -10.03 2.06 -22.77
C ALA A 135 -10.63 3.15 -23.68
N GLY A 136 -9.95 4.29 -23.78
CA GLY A 136 -10.36 5.47 -24.54
C GLY A 136 -11.25 6.45 -23.78
N ASN A 137 -11.53 6.19 -22.49
CA ASN A 137 -12.34 7.08 -21.64
C ASN A 137 -11.50 7.92 -20.67
N LEU A 138 -10.15 7.86 -20.72
CA LEU A 138 -9.26 8.62 -19.84
C LEU A 138 -9.58 8.44 -18.34
N GLY A 139 -9.93 7.20 -17.95
CA GLY A 139 -10.35 6.88 -16.59
C GLY A 139 -11.63 7.61 -16.12
N GLY A 140 -12.43 8.13 -17.05
CA GLY A 140 -13.64 8.91 -16.80
C GLY A 140 -13.38 10.39 -16.46
N ALA A 141 -12.14 10.87 -16.61
CA ALA A 141 -11.77 12.25 -16.38
C ALA A 141 -11.81 13.07 -17.67
N ALA A 142 -12.13 14.36 -17.55
CA ALA A 142 -11.99 15.28 -18.68
C ALA A 142 -10.49 15.52 -19.00
N PRO A 143 -10.10 15.66 -20.27
CA PRO A 143 -8.72 15.95 -20.66
C PRO A 143 -8.11 17.13 -19.90
N GLU A 144 -8.84 18.24 -19.79
CA GLU A 144 -8.39 19.48 -19.12
C GLU A 144 -8.15 19.26 -17.62
N GLN A 145 -8.91 18.34 -17.02
CA GLN A 145 -8.73 17.95 -15.63
C GLN A 145 -7.44 17.12 -15.44
N LEU A 146 -7.11 16.22 -16.38
CA LEU A 146 -5.85 15.48 -16.33
C LEU A 146 -4.63 16.38 -16.58
N GLU A 147 -4.74 17.33 -17.49
CA GLU A 147 -3.67 18.28 -17.80
C GLU A 147 -3.31 19.16 -16.59
N ARG A 148 -4.29 19.61 -15.81
CA ARG A 148 -4.04 20.39 -14.57
C ARG A 148 -3.60 19.53 -13.37
N SER A 149 -3.67 18.20 -13.47
CA SER A 149 -3.39 17.32 -12.35
C SER A 149 -1.90 17.21 -12.08
N ARG A 150 -1.50 17.33 -10.81
CA ARG A 150 -0.18 16.98 -10.32
C ARG A 150 -0.09 15.51 -9.92
N VAL A 151 -1.21 14.93 -9.46
CA VAL A 151 -1.28 13.52 -9.08
C VAL A 151 -2.46 12.86 -9.77
N ILE A 152 -2.20 11.77 -10.48
CA ILE A 152 -3.21 10.92 -11.10
C ILE A 152 -3.28 9.65 -10.26
N LEU A 153 -4.41 9.43 -9.60
CA LEU A 153 -4.62 8.39 -8.61
C LEU A 153 -5.38 7.22 -9.24
N TRP A 154 -4.81 6.02 -9.21
CA TRP A 154 -5.55 4.83 -9.60
C TRP A 154 -6.69 4.54 -8.62
N GLN A 155 -7.90 4.24 -9.10
CA GLN A 155 -9.07 3.94 -8.26
C GLN A 155 -9.02 2.53 -7.62
N GLY A 156 -7.90 2.17 -7.00
CA GLY A 156 -7.79 1.04 -6.08
C GLY A 156 -7.90 1.50 -4.62
N HIS A 157 -8.18 0.56 -3.74
CA HIS A 157 -8.28 0.79 -2.29
C HIS A 157 -8.16 -0.52 -1.51
N CYS A 158 -7.75 -0.43 -0.25
CA CYS A 158 -7.79 -1.54 0.67
C CYS A 158 -9.19 -1.73 1.28
N SER A 159 -9.78 -2.92 1.12
CA SER A 159 -11.11 -3.24 1.64
C SER A 159 -11.20 -3.19 3.16
N VAL A 160 -10.09 -3.42 3.87
CA VAL A 160 -10.01 -3.28 5.34
C VAL A 160 -10.13 -1.81 5.74
N HIS A 161 -9.35 -0.93 5.11
CA HIS A 161 -9.32 0.50 5.44
C HIS A 161 -10.54 1.30 4.96
N GLN A 162 -11.33 0.76 4.02
CA GLN A 162 -12.62 1.35 3.62
C GLN A 162 -13.72 1.23 4.67
N ARG A 163 -13.55 0.35 5.67
CA ARG A 163 -14.60 0.07 6.65
C ARG A 163 -14.77 1.19 7.67
N PHE A 164 -13.73 2.00 7.86
CA PHE A 164 -13.73 3.06 8.85
C PHE A 164 -14.62 4.24 8.45
N THR A 165 -15.43 4.72 9.38
CA THR A 165 -16.35 5.86 9.20
C THR A 165 -16.09 6.94 10.24
N THR A 166 -16.44 8.20 9.92
CA THR A 166 -16.34 9.31 10.88
C THR A 166 -17.26 9.08 12.07
N THR A 167 -18.41 8.44 11.88
CA THR A 167 -19.34 8.03 12.94
C THR A 167 -18.66 7.13 13.98
N GLN A 168 -17.82 6.16 13.56
CA GLN A 168 -17.09 5.32 14.51
C GLN A 168 -16.09 6.13 15.36
N ILE A 169 -15.48 7.17 14.77
CA ILE A 169 -14.59 8.09 15.48
C ILE A 169 -15.38 8.94 16.48
N GLU A 170 -16.55 9.45 16.07
CA GLU A 170 -17.47 10.21 16.91
C GLU A 170 -17.95 9.37 18.10
N GLU A 171 -18.44 8.15 17.86
CA GLU A 171 -18.84 7.20 18.90
C GLU A 171 -17.70 6.81 19.84
N ALA A 172 -16.45 6.74 19.35
CA ALA A 172 -15.29 6.49 20.18
C ALA A 172 -15.01 7.68 21.11
N ARG A 173 -15.09 8.91 20.59
CA ARG A 173 -14.93 10.15 21.37
C ARG A 173 -16.06 10.38 22.37
N GLU A 174 -17.29 9.96 22.06
CA GLU A 174 -18.41 9.99 23.01
C GLU A 174 -18.21 9.03 24.18
N ARG A 175 -17.74 7.80 23.91
CA ARG A 175 -17.46 6.80 24.95
C ARG A 175 -16.22 7.15 25.78
N HIS A 176 -15.24 7.79 25.17
CA HIS A 176 -13.95 8.12 25.76
C HIS A 176 -13.55 9.55 25.37
N PRO A 177 -13.89 10.57 26.18
CA PRO A 177 -13.65 11.98 25.83
C PRO A 177 -12.18 12.33 25.51
N ASP A 178 -11.23 11.66 26.16
CA ASP A 178 -9.78 11.87 25.97
C ASP A 178 -9.13 10.86 25.01
N VAL A 179 -9.93 10.17 24.19
CA VAL A 179 -9.39 9.18 23.23
C VAL A 179 -8.51 9.83 22.18
N GLN A 180 -7.36 9.19 21.92
CA GLN A 180 -6.52 9.50 20.79
C GLN A 180 -6.83 8.55 19.63
N ILE A 181 -7.02 9.10 18.44
CA ILE A 181 -7.43 8.37 17.24
C ILE A 181 -6.24 8.31 16.29
N VAL A 182 -5.75 7.11 16.01
CA VAL A 182 -4.64 6.89 15.07
C VAL A 182 -5.07 5.96 13.94
N VAL A 183 -4.85 6.37 12.69
CA VAL A 183 -5.32 5.63 11.50
C VAL A 183 -4.22 5.40 10.47
N HIS A 184 -4.40 4.37 9.63
CA HIS A 184 -3.52 4.10 8.51
C HIS A 184 -3.81 5.07 7.32
N PRO A 185 -2.80 5.52 6.55
CA PRO A 185 -3.01 6.44 5.42
C PRO A 185 -3.79 5.85 4.23
N GLU A 186 -4.09 4.55 4.24
CA GLU A 186 -5.00 3.91 3.27
C GLU A 186 -6.49 4.16 3.61
N CYS A 187 -6.79 4.74 4.78
CA CYS A 187 -8.14 5.16 5.12
C CYS A 187 -8.62 6.29 4.22
N ARG A 188 -9.95 6.40 4.06
CA ARG A 188 -10.54 7.49 3.27
C ARG A 188 -10.16 8.86 3.82
N TYR A 189 -10.18 9.85 2.94
CA TYR A 189 -9.70 11.20 3.23
C TYR A 189 -10.40 11.82 4.45
N ASP A 190 -11.73 11.72 4.52
CA ASP A 190 -12.56 12.16 5.64
C ASP A 190 -12.14 11.54 6.99
N ILE A 191 -11.76 10.26 6.99
CA ILE A 191 -11.30 9.55 8.19
C ILE A 191 -9.92 10.04 8.62
N VAL A 192 -9.04 10.24 7.65
CA VAL A 192 -7.69 10.76 7.88
C VAL A 192 -7.76 12.18 8.45
N GLN A 193 -8.65 13.03 7.94
CA GLN A 193 -8.85 14.38 8.47
C GLN A 193 -9.47 14.40 9.88
N ALA A 194 -10.25 13.38 10.24
CA ALA A 194 -10.88 13.27 11.55
C ALA A 194 -9.96 12.68 12.64
N ALA A 195 -8.86 12.02 12.25
CA ALA A 195 -7.92 11.36 13.14
C ALA A 195 -6.90 12.33 13.74
N ASP A 196 -6.36 11.98 14.91
CA ASP A 196 -5.35 12.78 15.63
C ASP A 196 -3.92 12.47 15.16
N ALA A 197 -3.71 11.25 14.64
CA ALA A 197 -2.44 10.83 14.07
C ALA A 197 -2.61 9.85 12.90
N ILE A 198 -1.68 9.89 11.95
CA ILE A 198 -1.74 9.11 10.70
C ILE A 198 -0.38 8.48 10.45
N GLY A 199 -0.33 7.19 10.13
CA GLY A 199 0.92 6.58 9.72
C GLY A 199 0.86 5.10 9.40
N SER A 200 2.00 4.56 8.96
CA SER A 200 2.17 3.13 8.70
C SER A 200 1.90 2.28 9.94
N THR A 201 1.74 0.96 9.76
CA THR A 201 1.60 0.02 10.89
C THR A 201 2.74 0.12 11.91
N ALA A 202 3.97 0.41 11.46
CA ALA A 202 5.11 0.63 12.35
C ALA A 202 4.98 1.94 13.15
N TYR A 203 4.53 3.02 12.50
CA TYR A 203 4.25 4.28 13.18
C TYR A 203 3.14 4.11 14.23
N ILE A 204 2.05 3.43 13.90
CA ILE A 204 0.95 3.13 14.83
C ILE A 204 1.46 2.33 16.04
N ALA A 205 2.29 1.31 15.81
CA ALA A 205 2.86 0.51 16.89
C ALA A 205 3.71 1.37 17.84
N ASN A 206 4.57 2.24 17.31
CA ASN A 206 5.38 3.16 18.11
C ASN A 206 4.51 4.18 18.86
N TYR A 207 3.50 4.75 18.18
CA TYR A 207 2.56 5.70 18.78
C TYR A 207 1.87 5.12 20.01
N VAL A 208 1.42 3.86 19.93
CA VAL A 208 0.78 3.16 21.06
C VAL A 208 1.80 2.83 22.16
N ALA A 209 3.01 2.39 21.80
CA ALA A 209 4.04 2.02 22.76
C ALA A 209 4.56 3.23 23.56
N GLU A 210 4.71 4.39 22.91
CA GLU A 210 5.24 5.63 23.49
C GLU A 210 4.19 6.45 24.23
N ALA A 211 2.91 6.14 24.08
CA ALA A 211 1.83 6.82 24.79
C ALA A 211 1.95 6.64 26.32
N PRO A 212 1.53 7.63 27.12
CA PRO A 212 1.49 7.50 28.58
C PRO A 212 0.63 6.32 29.08
N ALA A 213 0.98 5.78 30.24
CA ALA A 213 0.13 4.79 30.93
C ALA A 213 -1.26 5.40 31.22
N GLY A 214 -2.31 4.60 31.03
CA GLY A 214 -3.70 5.04 31.15
C GLY A 214 -4.29 5.69 29.90
N SER A 215 -3.50 5.92 28.84
CA SER A 215 -4.02 6.44 27.57
C SER A 215 -5.07 5.53 26.95
N VAL A 216 -6.06 6.15 26.31
CA VAL A 216 -7.11 5.47 25.55
C VAL A 216 -6.88 5.76 24.07
N ILE A 217 -6.68 4.72 23.26
CA ILE A 217 -6.28 4.85 21.85
C ILE A 217 -7.20 4.02 20.96
N GLY A 218 -7.91 4.69 20.07
CA GLY A 218 -8.68 4.08 18.99
C GLY A 218 -7.83 3.94 17.73
N VAL A 219 -7.72 2.72 17.20
CA VAL A 219 -6.84 2.42 16.07
C VAL A 219 -7.65 2.02 14.83
N GLY A 220 -7.41 2.70 13.71
CA GLY A 220 -7.99 2.42 12.39
C GLY A 220 -7.03 1.69 11.46
N THR A 221 -6.81 0.40 11.70
CA THR A 221 -6.02 -0.49 10.83
C THR A 221 -6.45 -1.96 10.99
N GLU A 222 -5.67 -2.90 10.47
CA GLU A 222 -5.96 -4.33 10.57
C GLU A 222 -6.02 -4.83 12.03
N ILE A 223 -7.08 -5.59 12.36
CA ILE A 223 -7.48 -5.96 13.72
C ILE A 223 -6.45 -6.79 14.48
N ASN A 224 -5.65 -7.63 13.81
CA ASN A 224 -4.64 -8.45 14.48
C ASN A 224 -3.50 -7.59 15.01
N LEU A 225 -3.12 -6.54 14.29
CA LEU A 225 -2.16 -5.55 14.80
C LEU A 225 -2.72 -4.89 16.05
N VAL A 226 -3.95 -4.40 16.01
CA VAL A 226 -4.59 -3.73 17.17
C VAL A 226 -4.68 -4.68 18.37
N SER A 227 -5.11 -5.92 18.14
CA SER A 227 -5.23 -6.94 19.19
C SER A 227 -3.88 -7.32 19.79
N ARG A 228 -2.80 -7.33 18.98
CA ARG A 228 -1.44 -7.53 19.47
C ARG A 228 -0.99 -6.34 20.33
N LEU A 229 -1.17 -5.12 19.84
CA LEU A 229 -0.78 -3.90 20.57
C LEU A 229 -1.49 -3.77 21.92
N ALA A 230 -2.78 -4.13 21.99
CA ALA A 230 -3.54 -4.17 23.23
C ALA A 230 -2.99 -5.20 24.24
N LYS A 231 -2.50 -6.34 23.77
CA LYS A 231 -1.87 -7.37 24.64
C LYS A 231 -0.47 -6.96 25.10
N GLU A 232 0.29 -6.30 24.24
CA GLU A 232 1.66 -5.83 24.52
C GLU A 232 1.67 -4.60 25.44
N ASN A 233 0.57 -3.84 25.51
CA ASN A 233 0.43 -2.62 26.32
C ASN A 233 -0.77 -2.71 27.29
N PRO A 234 -0.74 -3.60 28.30
CA PRO A 234 -1.86 -3.80 29.23
C PRO A 234 -2.11 -2.60 30.15
N ASP A 235 -1.17 -1.67 30.23
CA ASP A 235 -1.26 -0.40 30.95
C ASP A 235 -2.08 0.68 30.21
N LYS A 236 -2.51 0.40 28.97
CA LYS A 236 -3.25 1.31 28.08
C LYS A 236 -4.54 0.66 27.59
N THR A 237 -5.51 1.47 27.20
CA THR A 237 -6.74 0.97 26.56
C THR A 237 -6.62 1.13 25.05
N VAL A 238 -6.31 0.05 24.34
CA VAL A 238 -6.15 0.06 22.87
C VAL A 238 -7.27 -0.76 22.24
N PHE A 239 -8.03 -0.16 21.31
CA PHE A 239 -9.14 -0.83 20.64
C PHE A 239 -9.25 -0.47 19.16
N CYS A 240 -9.90 -1.32 18.38
CA CYS A 240 -10.14 -1.09 16.95
C CYS A 240 -11.38 -0.21 16.77
N LEU A 241 -11.30 0.77 15.86
CA LEU A 241 -12.43 1.66 15.55
C LEU A 241 -13.64 0.91 14.96
N ASP A 242 -13.39 -0.16 14.20
CA ASP A 242 -14.44 -1.05 13.72
C ASP A 242 -14.54 -2.28 14.64
N PRO A 243 -15.67 -2.46 15.37
CA PRO A 243 -15.88 -3.62 16.23
C PRO A 243 -16.20 -4.89 15.43
N VAL A 244 -16.55 -4.78 14.15
CA VAL A 244 -16.86 -5.91 13.29
C VAL A 244 -15.56 -6.43 12.67
N VAL A 245 -15.09 -7.55 13.23
CA VAL A 245 -13.86 -8.24 12.84
C VAL A 245 -13.89 -8.62 11.36
N CYS A 246 -13.17 -7.88 10.52
CA CYS A 246 -12.87 -8.27 9.15
C CYS A 246 -11.35 -8.38 9.01
N PRO A 247 -10.76 -9.56 9.31
CA PRO A 247 -9.34 -9.75 9.13
C PRO A 247 -9.02 -9.62 7.63
N CYS A 248 -7.79 -9.23 7.30
CA CYS A 248 -7.34 -9.32 5.92
C CYS A 248 -7.40 -10.80 5.48
N SER A 249 -8.42 -11.17 4.71
CA SER A 249 -8.74 -12.57 4.41
C SER A 249 -7.61 -13.29 3.69
N THR A 250 -6.77 -12.55 2.96
CA THR A 250 -5.59 -13.09 2.27
C THR A 250 -4.38 -13.23 3.17
N MET A 251 -4.14 -12.31 4.11
CA MET A 251 -3.10 -12.50 5.15
C MET A 251 -3.42 -13.72 6.02
N TYR A 252 -4.70 -13.95 6.34
CA TYR A 252 -5.14 -15.09 7.14
C TYR A 252 -4.95 -16.45 6.44
N ARG A 253 -4.69 -16.48 5.12
CA ARG A 253 -4.36 -17.71 4.39
C ARG A 253 -3.00 -18.29 4.80
N VAL A 254 -2.13 -17.50 5.42
CA VAL A 254 -0.88 -17.97 6.02
C VAL A 254 -1.19 -18.62 7.36
N HIS A 255 -1.56 -19.90 7.29
CA HIS A 255 -1.94 -20.70 8.46
C HIS A 255 -0.75 -21.55 8.98
N PRO A 256 -0.62 -21.78 10.30
CA PRO A 256 0.45 -22.62 10.86
C PRO A 256 0.58 -24.01 10.22
N ALA A 257 -0.53 -24.60 9.75
CA ALA A 257 -0.51 -25.88 9.04
C ALA A 257 0.28 -25.81 7.71
N TYR A 258 0.09 -24.75 6.92
CA TYR A 258 0.85 -24.55 5.68
C TYR A 258 2.32 -24.28 5.98
N LEU A 259 2.60 -23.51 7.03
CA LEU A 259 3.97 -23.29 7.48
C LEU A 259 4.64 -24.61 7.89
N ALA A 260 3.97 -25.43 8.71
CA ALA A 260 4.49 -26.73 9.13
C ALA A 260 4.81 -27.63 7.93
N TRP A 261 3.87 -27.73 6.97
CA TRP A 261 4.07 -28.50 5.75
C TRP A 261 5.26 -28.01 4.90
N VAL A 262 5.42 -26.69 4.74
CA VAL A 262 6.59 -26.10 4.07
C VAL A 262 7.88 -26.46 4.81
N MET A 263 7.90 -26.31 6.14
CA MET A 263 9.10 -26.59 6.93
C MET A 263 9.48 -28.08 6.89
N GLU A 264 8.51 -28.99 6.93
CA GLU A 264 8.73 -30.43 6.78
C GLU A 264 9.24 -30.79 5.38
N SER A 265 8.69 -30.18 4.33
CA SER A 265 9.13 -30.37 2.95
C SER A 265 10.59 -29.92 2.77
N LEU A 266 10.93 -28.74 3.30
CA LEU A 266 12.31 -28.23 3.27
C LEU A 266 13.27 -29.11 4.07
N ALA A 267 12.86 -29.62 5.24
CA ALA A 267 13.66 -30.55 6.04
C ALA A 267 13.90 -31.88 5.32
N ALA A 268 12.95 -32.32 4.48
CA ALA A 268 13.09 -33.48 3.60
C ALA A 268 13.92 -33.20 2.33
N GLY A 269 14.41 -31.97 2.12
CA GLY A 269 15.19 -31.57 0.96
C GLY A 269 14.36 -31.19 -0.28
N HIS A 270 13.05 -31.00 -0.12
CA HIS A 270 12.15 -30.60 -1.20
C HIS A 270 11.72 -29.13 -1.07
N THR A 271 12.07 -28.31 -2.06
CA THR A 271 11.58 -26.93 -2.13
C THR A 271 10.18 -26.90 -2.74
N VAL A 272 9.20 -26.45 -1.96
CA VAL A 272 7.79 -26.25 -2.38
C VAL A 272 7.46 -24.77 -2.41
N ASN A 273 6.48 -24.37 -3.23
CA ASN A 273 5.97 -22.98 -3.31
C ASN A 273 7.08 -21.93 -3.40
N GLN A 274 8.13 -22.22 -4.19
CA GLN A 274 9.19 -21.25 -4.43
C GLN A 274 8.62 -20.12 -5.28
N ILE A 275 8.82 -18.89 -4.80
CA ILE A 275 8.58 -17.69 -5.60
C ILE A 275 9.79 -17.50 -6.51
N VAL A 276 9.53 -17.33 -7.81
CA VAL A 276 10.57 -17.06 -8.80
C VAL A 276 10.03 -15.96 -9.72
N VAL A 277 10.57 -14.76 -9.58
CA VAL A 277 10.27 -13.65 -10.48
C VAL A 277 11.16 -13.77 -11.72
N PRO A 278 10.63 -13.64 -12.95
CA PRO A 278 11.43 -13.71 -14.18
C PRO A 278 12.57 -12.68 -14.19
N GLU A 279 13.74 -13.04 -14.74
CA GLU A 279 14.96 -12.21 -14.70
C GLU A 279 14.76 -10.82 -15.31
N GLU A 280 14.03 -10.72 -16.43
CA GLU A 280 13.67 -9.44 -17.07
C GLU A 280 12.86 -8.52 -16.13
N VAL A 281 11.93 -9.10 -15.38
CA VAL A 281 11.12 -8.38 -14.39
C VAL A 281 11.99 -7.99 -13.20
N GLN A 282 12.87 -8.88 -12.74
CA GLN A 282 13.78 -8.57 -11.64
C GLN A 282 14.69 -7.39 -11.94
N ALA A 283 15.26 -7.32 -13.15
CA ALA A 283 16.20 -6.28 -13.53
C ALA A 283 15.60 -4.88 -13.35
N HIS A 284 14.40 -4.65 -13.90
CA HIS A 284 13.72 -3.35 -13.77
C HIS A 284 13.09 -3.15 -12.39
N ALA A 285 12.48 -4.18 -11.80
CA ALA A 285 11.86 -4.05 -10.48
C ALA A 285 12.88 -3.73 -9.40
N ARG A 286 14.10 -4.26 -9.50
CA ARG A 286 15.21 -3.97 -8.60
C ARG A 286 15.57 -2.49 -8.64
N ILE A 287 15.62 -1.86 -9.80
CA ILE A 287 15.88 -0.41 -9.94
C ILE A 287 14.85 0.39 -9.13
N ALA A 288 13.56 0.11 -9.29
CA ALA A 288 12.49 0.83 -8.58
C ALA A 288 12.52 0.58 -7.06
N LEU A 289 12.85 -0.64 -6.63
CA LEU A 289 12.99 -1.00 -5.21
C LEU A 289 14.25 -0.38 -4.58
N GLU A 290 15.37 -0.33 -5.28
CA GLU A 290 16.60 0.30 -4.79
C GLU A 290 16.42 1.82 -4.64
N ARG A 291 15.74 2.48 -5.59
CA ARG A 291 15.31 3.88 -5.46
C ARG A 291 14.48 4.08 -4.19
N MET A 292 13.48 3.22 -3.94
CA MET A 292 12.68 3.27 -2.72
C MET A 292 13.54 3.14 -1.45
N LEU A 293 14.49 2.20 -1.44
CA LEU A 293 15.35 1.94 -0.29
C LEU A 293 16.31 3.10 0.00
N ALA A 294 16.78 3.80 -1.04
CA ALA A 294 17.58 5.01 -0.90
C ALA A 294 16.79 6.20 -0.30
N LEU A 295 15.45 6.16 -0.39
CA LEU A 295 14.53 7.20 0.09
C LEU A 295 13.91 6.86 1.47
N ARG A 296 14.56 6.02 2.28
CA ARG A 296 14.09 5.65 3.63
C ARG A 296 14.25 6.77 4.65
#